data_AF-A0AB34YES5-F1
#
_entry.id   AF-A0AB34YES5-F1
#
_cell.length_a   1.000
_cell.length_b   1.000
_cell.length_c   1.000
_cell.angle_alpha   90.00
_cell.angle_beta   90.00
_cell.angle_gamma   90.00
#
_symmetry.space_group_name_H-M   'P 1'
#
loop_
_entity.id
_entity.type
_entity.pdbx_description
1 polymer ?
#
loop_
_entity_poly.entity_id
_entity_poly.type
_entity_poly.pdbx_seq_one_letter_code
_entity_poly.pdbx_strand_id
1 'polypeptide(L)' 'MPLIAGKATNEAAFQLETAARQMQIPVIKDINLVDVMFDRSTLGQYVHSDFFALVVPHLVALNHI' A
#
# COMPACT_ATOMS: atom_id res chain seq x y z
N MET A 1 8.00 -10.01 5.00
CA MET A 1 6.54 -9.77 5.08
C MET A 1 6.30 -8.27 5.00
N PRO A 2 5.37 -7.79 4.17
CA PRO A 2 5.12 -6.35 4.01
C PRO A 2 4.54 -5.74 5.30
N LEU A 3 4.97 -4.51 5.61
CA LEU A 3 4.60 -3.73 6.78
C LEU A 3 3.76 -2.52 6.35
N ILE A 4 2.71 -2.19 7.10
CA ILE A 4 1.94 -0.96 6.87
C ILE A 4 2.72 0.22 7.46
N ALA A 5 3.45 0.93 6.58
CA ALA A 5 4.26 2.09 6.96
C ALA A 5 3.48 3.42 7.04
N GLY A 6 2.31 3.48 6.39
CA GLY A 6 1.46 4.68 6.35
C GLY A 6 0.03 4.31 5.95
N LYS A 7 -0.95 5.07 6.46
CA LYS A 7 -2.37 4.94 6.14
C LYS A 7 -3.05 6.30 6.30
N ALA A 8 -3.75 6.75 5.28
CA ALA A 8 -4.41 8.06 5.27
C ALA A 8 -5.62 8.08 4.33
N THR A 9 -6.53 9.03 4.54
CA THR A 9 -7.67 9.33 3.65
C THR A 9 -7.64 10.79 3.19
N ASN A 10 -8.43 11.12 2.17
CA ASN A 10 -8.66 12.48 1.70
C ASN A 10 -7.35 13.23 1.39
N GLU A 11 -7.23 14.48 1.85
CA GLU A 11 -6.05 15.33 1.61
C GLU A 11 -4.75 14.72 2.13
N ALA A 12 -4.79 14.02 3.28
CA ALA A 12 -3.60 13.35 3.82
C ALA A 12 -3.13 12.19 2.92
N ALA A 13 -4.05 11.50 2.23
CA ALA A 13 -3.67 10.48 1.24
C ALA A 13 -2.97 11.11 0.03
N PHE A 14 -3.44 12.27 -0.43
CA PHE A 14 -2.79 13.02 -1.50
C PHE A 14 -1.38 13.48 -1.13
N GLN A 15 -1.19 13.96 0.09
CA GLN A 15 0.13 14.33 0.61
C GLN A 15 1.06 13.11 0.69
N LEU A 16 0.54 11.96 1.12
CA LEU A 16 1.31 10.72 1.21
C LEU A 16 1.73 10.20 -0.17
N GLU A 17 0.84 10.26 -1.18
CA GLU A 17 1.19 9.96 -2.57
C GLU A 17 2.27 10.91 -3.10
N THR A 18 2.13 12.21 -2.81
CA THR A 18 3.09 13.23 -3.25
C THR A 18 4.47 12.97 -2.67
N ALA A 19 4.56 12.68 -1.37
CA ALA A 19 5.81 12.33 -0.70
C ALA A 19 6.44 11.05 -1.28
N ALA A 20 5.63 10.00 -1.51
CA ALA A 20 6.10 8.76 -2.12
C ALA A 20 6.74 9.01 -3.49
N ARG A 21 6.10 9.81 -4.35
CA ARG A 21 6.64 10.17 -5.67
C ARG A 21 7.94 10.95 -5.59
N GLN A 22 8.05 11.91 -4.66
CA GLN A 22 9.27 12.68 -4.44
C GLN A 22 10.44 11.79 -3.98
N MET A 23 10.15 10.77 -3.18
CA MET A 23 11.11 9.76 -2.73
C MET A 23 11.36 8.65 -3.75
N GLN A 24 10.80 8.76 -4.96
CA GLN A 24 10.87 7.73 -6.01
C GLN A 24 10.34 6.36 -5.56
N ILE A 25 9.41 6.34 -4.60
CA ILE A 25 8.69 5.13 -4.21
C ILE A 25 7.57 4.88 -5.23
N PRO A 26 7.51 3.70 -5.88
CA PRO A 26 6.46 3.38 -6.83
C PRO A 26 5.07 3.47 -6.22
N VAL A 27 4.15 4.14 -6.93
CA VAL A 27 2.75 4.29 -6.52
C VAL A 27 1.88 3.41 -7.39
N ILE A 28 1.22 2.43 -6.76
CA ILE A 28 0.27 1.53 -7.40
C ILE A 28 -1.15 2.00 -7.10
N LYS A 29 -1.99 2.11 -8.13
CA LYS A 29 -3.41 2.45 -8.00
C LYS A 29 -4.26 1.20 -8.18
N ASP A 30 -4.72 0.64 -7.06
CA ASP A 30 -5.60 -0.53 -7.04
C ASP A 30 -6.72 -0.30 -6.01
N ILE A 31 -7.91 0.06 -6.50
CA ILE A 31 -9.05 0.39 -5.63
C ILE A 31 -9.57 -0.84 -4.89
N ASN A 32 -9.55 -2.02 -5.52
CA ASN A 32 -10.06 -3.25 -4.91
C ASN A 32 -9.16 -3.67 -3.73
N LEU A 33 -7.84 -3.54 -3.89
CA LEU A 33 -6.89 -3.78 -2.81
C LEU A 33 -7.14 -2.83 -1.63
N VAL A 34 -7.28 -1.53 -1.91
CA VAL A 34 -7.49 -0.51 -0.88
C VAL A 34 -8.80 -0.73 -0.15
N ASP A 35 -9.92 -0.93 -0.85
CA ASP A 35 -11.24 -1.12 -0.24
C ASP A 35 -11.27 -2.33 0.71
N VAL A 36 -10.59 -3.42 0.34
CA VAL A 36 -10.55 -4.65 1.15
C VAL A 36 -9.62 -4.50 2.36
N MET A 37 -8.50 -3.80 2.20
CA MET A 37 -7.44 -3.75 3.21
C MET A 37 -7.52 -2.56 4.14
N PHE A 38 -8.10 -1.43 3.72
CA PHE A 38 -7.95 -0.16 4.41
C PHE A 38 -8.40 -0.30 5.85
N ASP A 39 -9.66 -0.62 6.11
CA ASP A 39 -10.21 -0.70 7.48
C ASP A 39 -9.59 -1.81 8.32
N ARG A 40 -9.10 -2.88 7.68
CA ARG A 40 -8.51 -4.05 8.33
C ARG A 40 -6.99 -3.97 8.49
N SER A 41 -6.38 -2.85 8.15
CA SER A 41 -4.94 -2.62 8.30
C SER A 41 -4.64 -1.66 9.45
N THR A 42 -3.55 -1.96 10.16
CA THR A 42 -3.08 -1.16 11.30
C THR A 42 -1.67 -0.66 11.03
N LEU A 43 -1.45 0.63 11.26
CA LEU A 43 -0.14 1.25 11.12
C LEU A 43 0.90 0.56 12.02
N GLY A 44 2.08 0.28 11.47
CA GLY A 44 3.16 -0.41 12.17
C GLY A 44 2.96 -1.91 12.36
N GLN A 45 1.86 -2.48 11.85
CA GLN A 45 1.63 -3.92 11.83
C GLN A 45 1.94 -4.52 10.46
N TYR A 46 2.30 -5.80 10.45
CA TYR A 46 2.44 -6.54 9.21
C TYR A 46 1.09 -6.66 8.50
N VAL A 47 1.13 -6.72 7.18
CA VAL A 47 -0.04 -7.07 6.36
C VAL A 47 -0.57 -8.43 6.83
N HIS A 48 -1.88 -8.51 7.09
CA HIS A 48 -2.52 -9.77 7.43
C HIS A 48 -2.39 -10.78 6.29
N SER A 49 -2.19 -12.07 6.63
CA SER A 49 -2.01 -13.15 5.67
C SER A 49 -3.15 -13.28 4.67
N ASP A 50 -4.38 -12.94 5.08
CA ASP A 50 -5.57 -12.94 4.21
C ASP A 50 -5.41 -12.05 2.97
N PHE A 51 -4.53 -11.04 3.04
CA PHE A 51 -4.32 -10.09 1.95
C PHE A 51 -3.12 -10.42 1.07
N PHE A 52 -2.35 -11.48 1.37
CA PHE A 52 -1.14 -11.79 0.61
C PHE A 52 -1.43 -12.08 -0.86
N ALA A 53 -2.54 -12.74 -1.17
CA ALA A 53 -2.94 -12.99 -2.56
C ALA A 53 -3.16 -11.70 -3.36
N LEU A 54 -3.49 -10.59 -2.70
CA LEU A 54 -3.71 -9.28 -3.34
C LEU A 54 -2.43 -8.43 -3.36
N VAL A 55 -1.56 -8.54 -2.35
CA VAL A 55 -0.33 -7.72 -2.23
C VAL A 55 0.86 -8.33 -2.99
N VAL A 56 1.03 -9.64 -2.96
CA VAL A 56 2.20 -10.31 -3.56
C VAL A 56 2.33 -10.08 -5.06
N PRO A 57 1.27 -10.13 -5.89
CA PRO A 57 1.39 -9.85 -7.34
C PRO A 57 1.99 -8.47 -7.63
N HIS A 58 1.60 -7.46 -6.84
CA HIS A 58 2.14 -6.11 -6.94
C HIS A 58 3.63 -6.06 -6.57
N LEU A 59 4.04 -6.74 -5.50
CA LEU A 59 5.45 -6.80 -5.09
C LEU A 59 6.31 -7.52 -6.13
N VAL A 60 5.80 -8.60 -6.74
CA VAL A 60 6.50 -9.32 -7.81
C VAL A 60 6.63 -8.41 -9.03
N ALA A 61 5.56 -7.72 -9.44
CA ALA A 61 5.59 -6.79 -10.57
C ALA A 61 6.65 -5.70 -10.37
N LEU A 62 6.76 -5.13 -9.15
CA LEU A 62 7.77 -4.12 -8.81
C LEU A 62 9.21 -4.63 -8.89
N ASN A 63 9.46 -5.92 -8.68
CA ASN A 63 10.81 -6.51 -8.77
C ASN A 63 11.29 -6.69 -10.23
N HIS A 64 10.40 -6.47 -11.20
CA HIS A 64 10.71 -6.55 -12.62
C HIS A 64 10.83 -5.18 -13.30
N ILE A 65 10.82 -4.08 -12.52
CA ILE A 65 10.97 -2.69 -12.96
C ILE A 65 12.34 -2.18 -12.51
#